data_AF-A0A2V7XAQ7-F1
#
_entry.id   AF-A0A2V7XAQ7-F1
#
_cell.length_a   1.000
_cell.length_b   1.000
_cell.length_c   1.000
_cell.angle_alpha   90.00
_cell.angle_beta   90.00
_cell.angle_gamma   90.00
#
_symmetry.space_group_name_H-M   'P 1'
#
loop_
_entity.id
_entity.type
_entity.pdbx_description
1 polymer ?
#
loop_
_entity_poly.entity_id
_entity_poly.type
_entity_poly.pdbx_seq_one_letter_code
_entity_poly.pdbx_strand_id
1 'polypeptide(L)' 'MTSGARRLSSRRVYTGKVLSLDLDEVEEPGGVRTTREVVRHAGSVAVLAIQDDGRIVLVRQYRYPVDDALWELPAGRLDA' A
#
# COMPACT_ATOMS: atom_id res chain seq x y z
N MET A 1 -15.99 -6.96 -18.49
CA MET A 1 -15.36 -5.66 -18.17
C MET A 1 -16.09 -5.14 -16.94
N THR A 2 -15.54 -5.34 -15.75
CA THR A 2 -16.23 -5.06 -14.50
C THR A 2 -16.38 -3.56 -14.31
N SER A 3 -17.62 -3.11 -14.10
CA SER A 3 -17.96 -1.74 -13.71
C SER A 3 -17.28 -1.43 -12.38
N GLY A 4 -16.16 -0.71 -12.41
CA GLY A 4 -15.54 -0.16 -11.20
C GLY A 4 -16.17 1.18 -10.83
N ALA A 5 -15.99 1.60 -9.59
CA ALA A 5 -16.35 2.95 -9.16
C ALA A 5 -15.64 4.00 -10.03
N ARG A 6 -16.37 5.03 -10.47
CA ARG A 6 -15.82 6.15 -11.24
C ARG A 6 -15.46 7.28 -10.30
N ARG A 7 -14.17 7.67 -10.25
CA ARG A 7 -13.73 8.82 -9.47
C ARG A 7 -14.29 10.13 -10.06
N LEU A 8 -14.97 10.91 -9.23
CA LEU A 8 -15.56 12.21 -9.55
C LEU A 8 -14.61 13.35 -9.20
N SER A 9 -14.00 13.29 -8.02
CA SER A 9 -13.03 14.27 -7.56
C SER A 9 -12.05 13.63 -6.57
N SER A 10 -10.98 14.34 -6.26
CA SER A 10 -9.95 13.89 -5.31
C SER A 10 -9.40 15.10 -4.57
N ARG A 11 -9.27 14.99 -3.25
CA ARG A 11 -8.71 16.04 -2.40
C ARG A 11 -7.67 15.45 -1.45
N ARG A 12 -6.43 15.93 -1.55
CA ARG A 12 -5.38 15.60 -0.59
C ARG A 12 -5.69 16.23 0.76
N VAL A 13 -5.71 15.41 1.81
CA VAL A 13 -5.94 15.85 3.19
C VAL A 13 -4.71 15.70 4.07
N TYR A 14 -3.74 14.91 3.65
CA TYR A 14 -2.47 14.76 4.36
C TYR A 14 -1.32 14.44 3.38
N THR A 15 -0.17 15.06 3.62
CA THR A 15 1.09 14.80 2.92
C THR A 15 2.18 14.51 3.95
N GLY A 16 2.64 13.26 4.01
CA GLY A 16 3.76 12.85 4.85
C GLY A 16 5.00 12.49 4.02
N LYS A 17 6.07 12.09 4.72
CA LYS A 17 7.33 11.65 4.09
C LYS A 17 7.20 10.31 3.34
N VAL A 18 6.34 9.43 3.84
CA VAL A 18 6.20 8.05 3.34
C VAL A 18 4.96 7.88 2.47
N LEU A 19 3.84 8.49 2.85
CA LEU A 19 2.55 8.36 2.18
C LEU A 19 1.81 9.70 2.15
N SER A 20 0.76 9.76 1.33
CA SER A 20 -0.27 10.79 1.39
C SER A 20 -1.66 10.16 1.51
N LEU A 21 -2.62 10.94 2.01
CA LEU A 21 -4.02 10.54 2.12
C LEU A 21 -4.88 11.44 1.26
N ASP A 22 -5.64 10.83 0.34
CA ASP A 22 -6.63 11.51 -0.49
C ASP A 22 -8.03 11.08 -0.06
N LEU A 23 -8.97 12.03 -0.11
CA LEU A 23 -10.40 11.75 -0.09
C LEU A 23 -10.91 11.83 -1.52
N ASP A 24 -11.26 10.67 -2.08
CA ASP A 24 -11.78 10.54 -3.43
C ASP A 24 -13.32 10.47 -3.34
N GLU A 25 -14.02 11.37 -4.03
CA GLU A 25 -15.46 11.20 -4.29
C GLU A 25 -15.61 10.23 -5.46
N VAL A 26 -16.38 9.17 -5.28
CA VAL A 26 -16.60 8.15 -6.30
C VAL A 26 -18.08 7.90 -6.53
N GLU A 27 -18.42 7.53 -7.76
CA GLU A 27 -19.74 7.02 -8.14
C GLU A 27 -19.63 5.51 -8.36
N GLU A 28 -20.29 4.74 -7.50
CA GLU A 28 -20.30 3.28 -7.54
C GLU A 28 -21.18 2.76 -8.69
N PRO A 29 -20.98 1.50 -9.13
CA PRO A 29 -21.92 0.83 -10.02
C PRO A 29 -23.33 0.83 -9.39
N GLY A 30 -24.25 1.57 -9.99
CA GLY A 30 -25.58 1.85 -9.42
C GLY A 30 -25.85 3.33 -9.12
N GLY A 31 -24.88 4.22 -9.35
CA GLY A 31 -25.05 5.67 -9.28
C GLY A 31 -24.95 6.26 -7.87
N VAL A 32 -24.68 5.43 -6.86
CA VAL A 32 -24.48 5.87 -5.48
C VAL A 32 -23.15 6.63 -5.39
N ARG A 33 -23.20 7.83 -4.81
CA ARG A 33 -22.00 8.63 -4.54
C ARG A 33 -21.53 8.45 -3.11
N THR A 34 -20.23 8.23 -2.93
CA THR A 34 -19.60 8.06 -1.63
C THR A 34 -18.17 8.59 -1.64
N THR A 35 -17.66 8.93 -0.47
CA THR A 35 -16.25 9.25 -0.24
C THR A 35 -15.44 7.97 0.03
N ARG A 36 -14.21 7.89 -0.50
CA ARG A 36 -13.22 6.85 -0.22
C ARG A 36 -11.94 7.49 0.33
N GLU A 37 -11.44 6.97 1.44
CA GLU A 37 -10.11 7.32 1.95
C GLU A 37 -9.05 6.47 1.23
N VAL A 38 -8.11 7.14 0.56
CA VAL A 38 -7.11 6.48 -0.29
C VAL A 38 -5.71 6.82 0.19
N VAL A 39 -5.02 5.83 0.77
CA VAL A 39 -3.59 5.92 1.09
C VAL A 39 -2.78 5.76 -0.20
N ARG A 40 -2.01 6.78 -0.55
CA ARG A 40 -1.10 6.78 -1.70
C ARG A 40 0.33 6.61 -1.21
N HIS A 41 0.96 5.52 -1.63
CA HIS A 41 2.35 5.17 -1.33
C HIS A 41 3.13 5.02 -2.65
N ALA A 42 4.42 5.35 -2.67
CA ALA A 42 5.26 5.24 -3.87
C ALA A 42 5.43 3.80 -4.38
N GLY A 43 4.94 2.81 -3.63
CA GLY A 43 5.15 1.39 -3.89
C GLY A 43 6.41 0.86 -3.20
N SER A 44 6.59 -0.43 -3.29
CA SER A 44 7.72 -1.15 -2.70
C SER A 44 7.97 -2.44 -3.46
N VAL A 45 9.16 -2.98 -3.30
CA VAL A 45 9.56 -4.29 -3.81
C VAL A 45 9.89 -5.20 -2.62
N ALA A 46 9.62 -6.49 -2.80
CA ALA A 46 10.06 -7.54 -1.89
C ALA A 46 10.81 -8.60 -2.70
N VAL A 47 11.82 -9.22 -2.09
CA VAL A 47 12.67 -10.22 -2.72
C VAL A 47 12.47 -11.56 -2.02
N LEU A 48 12.05 -12.57 -2.78
CA LEU A 48 12.06 -13.95 -2.34
C LEU A 48 13.38 -14.61 -2.79
N ALA A 49 14.39 -14.56 -1.92
CA ALA A 49 15.69 -15.18 -2.18
C ALA A 49 15.66 -16.65 -1.72
N ILE A 50 15.86 -17.58 -2.65
CA ILE A 50 15.84 -19.03 -2.44
C ILE A 50 17.26 -19.56 -2.64
N GLN A 51 17.78 -20.32 -1.68
CA GLN A 51 19.08 -21.00 -1.77
C GLN A 51 18.97 -22.31 -2.55
N ASP A 52 20.10 -22.86 -2.99
CA ASP A 52 20.15 -24.11 -3.78
C ASP A 52 19.49 -25.31 -3.09
N ASP A 53 19.45 -25.31 -1.74
CA ASP A 53 18.78 -26.34 -0.94
C ASP A 53 17.32 -26.01 -0.56
N GLY A 54 16.75 -24.98 -1.19
CA GLY A 54 15.35 -24.59 -1.04
C GLY A 54 15.04 -23.72 0.18
N ARG A 55 16.03 -23.37 1.02
CA ARG A 55 15.81 -22.42 2.12
C ARG A 55 15.53 -21.01 1.60
N ILE A 56 14.67 -20.28 2.31
CA ILE A 56 14.33 -18.88 2.02
C ILE A 56 15.04 -17.96 3.00
N VAL A 57 15.62 -16.87 2.50
CA VAL A 57 16.21 -15.82 3.34
C VAL A 57 15.12 -14.89 3.85
N LEU A 58 15.04 -14.74 5.17
CA LEU A 58 14.17 -13.80 5.87
C LEU A 58 14.99 -12.85 6.73
N VAL A 59 14.42 -11.69 7.04
CA VAL A 59 14.92 -10.77 8.08
C VAL A 59 13.96 -10.74 9.25
N ARG A 60 14.48 -10.54 10.46
CA ARG A 60 13.65 -10.25 11.64
C ARG A 60 13.77 -8.78 11.98
N GLN A 61 12.71 -8.02 11.71
CA GLN A 61 12.72 -6.57 11.81
C GLN A 61 11.61 -6.07 12.74
N TYR A 62 11.97 -5.16 13.65
CA TYR A 62 10.98 -4.48 14.48
C TYR A 62 10.12 -3.54 13.64
N ARG A 63 8.80 -3.65 13.82
CA ARG A 63 7.78 -2.84 13.15
C ARG A 63 6.96 -2.09 14.20
N TYR A 64 7.33 -0.84 14.45
CA TYR A 64 6.61 0.05 15.37
C TYR A 64 5.08 0.05 15.20
N PRO A 65 4.49 0.05 13.98
CA PRO A 65 3.02 0.06 13.82
C PRO A 65 2.29 -1.13 14.44
N VAL A 66 2.98 -2.25 14.69
CA VAL A 66 2.43 -3.45 15.33
C VAL A 66 3.15 -3.80 16.63
N ASP A 67 4.13 -2.99 17.02
CA ASP A 67 4.97 -3.13 18.23
C ASP A 67 5.60 -4.52 18.42
N ASP A 68 6.11 -5.13 17.33
CA ASP A 68 6.75 -6.44 17.39
C ASP A 68 7.85 -6.61 16.32
N ALA A 69 8.72 -7.61 16.52
CA ALA A 69 9.74 -8.04 15.58
C ALA A 69 9.24 -9.18 14.67
N LEU A 70 8.85 -8.81 13.45
CA LEU A 70 8.28 -9.71 12.45
C LEU A 70 9.35 -10.39 11.61
N TRP A 71 9.07 -11.61 11.17
CA TRP A 71 9.80 -12.27 10.09
C TRP A 71 9.26 -11.78 8.75
N GLU A 72 10.13 -11.26 7.90
CA GLU A 72 9.75 -10.64 6.63
C GLU A 72 10.70 -11.04 5.51
N LEU A 73 10.22 -10.96 4.27
CA LEU A 73 11.10 -10.94 3.10
C LEU A 73 11.92 -9.65 3.10
N PRO A 74 13.19 -9.67 2.67
CA PRO A 74 13.92 -8.45 2.36
C PRO A 74 13.09 -7.59 1.39
N ALA A 75 12.88 -6.32 1.76
CA ALA A 75 12.03 -5.41 1.01
C ALA A 75 12.56 -3.97 1.09
N GLY A 76 12.18 -3.15 0.11
CA GLY A 76 12.58 -1.75 0.00
C GLY A 76 11.49 -0.90 -0.62
N ARG A 77 11.41 0.36 -0.20
CA ARG A 77 10.53 1.36 -0.83
C ARG A 77 11.16 1.80 -2.16
N LEU A 78 10.31 2.11 -3.15
CA LEU A 78 10.78 2.83 -4.34
C LEU A 78 11.19 4.26 -3.97
N ASP A 79 12.33 4.70 -4.52
CA ASP A 79 12.78 6.09 -4.41
C ASP A 79 11.80 7.05 -5.08
N ALA A 80 11.81 8.30 -4.64
CA ALA A 80 10.93 9.36 -5.13
C ALA A 80 11.49 10.07 -6.37
#